data_AF-A0A151J5H6-F1
#
_entry.id   AF-A0A151J5H6-F1
#
_cell.length_a   1.000
_cell.length_b   1.000
_cell.length_c   1.000
_cell.angle_alpha   90.00
_cell.angle_beta   90.00
_cell.angle_gamma   90.00
#
_symmetry.space_group_name_H-M   'P 1'
#
loop_
_entity.id
_entity.type
_entity.pdbx_description
1 polymer ?
#
loop_
_entity_poly.entity_id
_entity_poly.type
_entity_poly.pdbx_seq_one_letter_code
_entity_poly.pdbx_strand_id
1 'polypeptide(L)'
;INLSNIEIPANVKMILQLGQKFNLPNNKMDNNKVIFEFIKYIEYNINRLDNTTCNSIRNDCIQALNKLLYNNSVHDTDDILFLKKGMKEVRQFIDQHTNILITKADKGNSTVVMNLTEYKAKMHCMLSGKNTYSNILKNPTRTLTNQTHVLLNRWKNKKYIDQSVYKKLNVTDGTVSRSYGMPKIHKEGNPLRMIVSCINSLVHQLATFLKQIIDKSVIKGFSYIKNSWDLLNRLNGMVLDSKYKMVSFDIVFMYTNIPEKLVIKNANLVIQDLGSDILTNLNMFVPIYYRYVDDILVALPSNQIDEVLSLFNSYHDRLKFTVKIELNTQFRTLAKNDFEQNLYKLMNNAVFGKTMENVRNHGDVKLVTKWNGRYGAESMIAKPNFHSRSVFAENLIAVQLLKLEVKFNEPIYVGMCILDVSKICLYEFHHEYMSPMYRDKCQIMYTATDSLIYRIECDDAYETMKSRDIARFDTNGYPADNAYGMPLANKKVPCLMKDENNGVLMTEFVGLRAKMYAVRVDGKKDIKKAKGVKSNVVAQTITFDDYTRCLNEEIEITRRQSCIRSKLHEVYTISESKIALNPYDDKRYVIPDSTETLPWRHWRIPS
;
A
#
# COMPACT_ATOMS: atom_id res chain seq x y z
N ILE A 1 7.56 17.96 -50.08
CA ILE A 1 6.52 17.10 -50.69
C ILE A 1 5.26 17.91 -50.79
N ASN A 2 4.68 17.99 -51.99
CA ASN A 2 3.42 18.71 -52.20
C ASN A 2 2.27 17.70 -52.26
N LEU A 3 1.41 17.73 -51.26
CA LEU A 3 0.16 16.97 -51.17
C LEU A 3 -1.07 17.86 -51.42
N SER A 4 -0.86 19.14 -51.71
CA SER A 4 -1.93 20.06 -52.08
C SER A 4 -2.20 19.99 -53.59
N ASN A 5 -3.31 20.58 -54.00
CA ASN A 5 -3.67 20.78 -55.40
C ASN A 5 -3.10 22.08 -55.99
N ILE A 6 -2.20 22.77 -55.27
CA ILE A 6 -1.63 24.05 -55.67
C ILE A 6 -0.22 23.83 -56.21
N GLU A 7 0.11 24.43 -57.34
CA GLU A 7 1.47 24.42 -57.88
C GLU A 7 2.36 25.36 -57.06
N ILE A 8 3.48 24.84 -56.54
CA ILE A 8 4.42 25.62 -55.72
C ILE A 8 5.53 26.16 -56.63
N PRO A 9 5.70 27.49 -56.73
CA PRO A 9 6.78 28.11 -57.51
C PRO A 9 8.17 27.59 -57.11
N ALA A 10 9.08 27.49 -58.08
CA ALA A 10 10.41 26.88 -57.87
C ALA A 10 11.26 27.60 -56.81
N ASN A 11 11.23 28.93 -56.79
CA ASN A 11 11.83 29.80 -55.78
C ASN A 11 11.29 29.53 -54.37
N VAL A 12 9.96 29.41 -54.23
CA VAL A 12 9.30 29.08 -52.94
C VAL A 12 9.70 27.67 -52.50
N LYS A 13 9.75 26.72 -53.44
CA LYS A 13 10.14 25.32 -53.18
C LYS A 13 11.59 25.22 -52.68
N MET A 14 12.53 25.98 -53.26
CA MET A 14 13.93 26.01 -52.82
C MET A 14 14.05 26.44 -51.35
N ILE A 15 13.33 27.49 -50.94
CA ILE A 15 13.35 27.95 -49.54
C ILE A 15 12.68 26.94 -48.60
N LEU A 16 11.54 26.36 -48.99
CA LEU A 16 10.85 25.37 -48.17
C LEU A 16 11.62 24.04 -48.00
N GLN A 17 12.51 23.71 -48.94
CA GLN A 17 13.38 22.53 -48.89
C GLN A 17 14.47 22.62 -47.82
N LEU A 18 14.89 23.83 -47.44
CA LEU A 18 15.85 24.04 -46.35
C LEU A 18 15.32 23.50 -45.01
N GLY A 19 13.99 23.48 -44.86
CA GLY A 19 13.30 22.92 -43.71
C GLY A 19 13.33 23.84 -42.48
N GLN A 20 12.43 23.58 -41.53
CA GLN A 20 12.22 24.49 -40.39
C GLN A 20 13.36 24.56 -39.37
N LYS A 21 14.41 23.73 -39.50
CA LYS A 21 15.61 23.79 -38.65
C LYS A 21 16.72 24.63 -39.28
N PHE A 22 16.54 25.08 -40.51
CA PHE A 22 17.49 25.95 -41.17
C PHE A 22 17.42 27.35 -40.56
N ASN A 23 18.58 27.88 -40.18
CA ASN A 23 18.65 29.20 -39.58
C ASN A 23 18.55 30.26 -40.68
N LEU A 24 17.54 31.12 -40.62
CA LEU A 24 17.32 32.15 -41.63
C LEU A 24 18.01 33.47 -41.23
N PRO A 25 18.59 34.20 -42.20
CA PRO A 25 19.17 35.51 -41.92
C PRO A 25 18.07 36.49 -41.49
N ASN A 26 18.30 37.16 -40.34
CA ASN A 26 17.33 38.08 -39.77
C ASN A 26 17.27 39.39 -40.57
N ASN A 27 16.08 39.78 -41.02
CA ASN A 27 15.89 40.99 -41.84
C ASN A 27 15.88 42.31 -41.04
N LYS A 28 15.85 42.23 -39.71
CA LYS A 28 16.05 43.31 -38.73
C LYS A 28 16.35 42.60 -37.41
N MET A 29 17.62 42.46 -37.03
CA MET A 29 17.91 42.00 -35.67
C MET A 29 17.46 43.10 -34.72
N ASP A 30 16.33 42.88 -34.05
CA ASP A 30 16.09 43.53 -32.78
C ASP A 30 17.12 42.94 -31.82
N ASN A 31 18.28 43.60 -31.73
CA ASN A 31 19.40 43.16 -30.91
C ASN A 31 18.95 42.94 -29.47
N ASN A 32 18.01 43.75 -28.95
CA ASN A 32 17.47 43.56 -27.61
C ASN A 32 16.70 42.24 -27.49
N LYS A 33 15.86 41.91 -28.46
CA LYS A 33 15.13 40.63 -28.48
C LYS A 33 16.06 39.44 -28.63
N VAL A 34 17.09 39.53 -29.46
CA VAL A 34 18.07 38.45 -29.65
C VAL A 34 18.90 38.24 -28.39
N ILE A 35 19.38 39.32 -27.77
CA ILE A 35 20.12 39.27 -26.50
C ILE A 35 19.25 38.65 -25.41
N PHE A 36 17.99 39.09 -25.29
CA PHE A 36 17.08 38.58 -24.28
C PHE A 36 16.79 37.08 -24.45
N GLU A 37 16.50 36.64 -25.68
CA GLU A 37 16.29 35.22 -25.97
C GLU A 37 17.58 34.40 -25.78
N PHE A 38 18.74 34.93 -26.17
CA PHE A 38 20.05 34.29 -25.95
C PHE A 38 20.30 34.05 -24.47
N ILE A 39 20.20 35.10 -23.64
CA ILE A 39 20.37 34.99 -22.17
C ILE A 39 19.39 33.97 -21.60
N LYS A 40 18.11 34.06 -21.99
CA LYS A 40 17.06 33.14 -21.53
C LYS A 40 17.37 31.68 -21.88
N TYR A 41 17.80 31.38 -23.10
CA TYR A 41 18.12 30.00 -23.50
C TYR A 41 19.39 29.49 -22.83
N ILE A 42 20.42 30.32 -22.69
CA ILE A 42 21.65 29.94 -22.00
C ILE A 42 21.35 29.63 -20.53
N GLU A 43 20.72 30.57 -19.81
CA GLU A 43 20.37 30.40 -18.39
C GLU A 43 19.48 29.18 -18.15
N TYR A 44 18.50 28.94 -19.04
CA TYR A 44 17.65 27.76 -18.94
C TYR A 44 18.43 26.45 -19.05
N ASN A 45 19.44 26.39 -19.94
CA ASN A 45 20.21 25.18 -20.19
C ASN A 45 21.31 24.94 -19.16
N ILE A 46 21.96 26.00 -18.67
CA ILE A 46 23.05 25.86 -17.68
C ILE A 46 22.52 25.55 -16.27
N ASN A 47 21.24 25.82 -15.97
CA ASN A 47 20.62 25.53 -14.67
C ASN A 47 20.62 24.05 -14.23
N ARG A 48 21.14 23.14 -15.06
CA ARG A 48 21.32 21.71 -14.74
C ARG A 48 22.76 21.34 -14.42
N LEU A 49 23.69 22.28 -14.57
CA LEU A 49 25.12 22.09 -14.37
C LEU A 49 25.53 22.59 -12.98
N ASP A 50 26.72 22.22 -12.54
CA ASP A 50 27.32 22.73 -11.31
C ASP A 50 27.65 24.24 -11.43
N ASN A 51 27.72 24.91 -10.28
CA ASN A 51 27.91 26.37 -10.24
C ASN A 51 29.22 26.83 -10.88
N THR A 52 30.28 26.02 -10.79
CA THR A 52 31.59 26.29 -11.40
C THR A 52 31.50 26.29 -12.92
N THR A 53 30.88 25.27 -13.51
CA THR A 53 30.64 25.19 -14.95
C THR A 53 29.68 26.29 -15.43
N CYS A 54 28.61 26.58 -14.66
CA CYS A 54 27.68 27.66 -15.00
C CYS A 54 28.38 29.02 -15.13
N ASN A 55 29.26 29.34 -14.18
CA ASN A 55 29.98 30.62 -14.18
C ASN A 55 30.99 30.71 -15.33
N SER A 56 31.65 29.61 -15.68
CA SER A 56 32.52 29.57 -16.87
C SER A 56 31.73 29.87 -18.14
N ILE A 57 30.60 29.20 -18.35
CA ILE A 57 29.75 29.40 -19.54
C ILE A 57 29.19 30.82 -19.59
N ARG A 58 28.79 31.39 -18.46
CA ARG A 58 28.35 32.80 -18.38
C ARG A 58 29.45 33.75 -18.84
N ASN A 59 30.70 33.54 -18.40
CA ASN A 59 31.83 34.38 -18.81
C ASN A 59 32.08 34.31 -20.33
N ASP A 60 32.01 33.12 -20.93
CA ASP A 60 32.13 32.96 -22.38
C ASP A 60 30.98 33.63 -23.14
N CYS A 61 29.75 33.52 -22.60
CA CYS A 61 28.56 34.15 -23.17
C CYS A 61 28.62 35.67 -23.11
N ILE A 62 29.18 36.26 -22.05
CA ILE A 62 29.39 37.71 -21.94
C ILE A 62 30.30 38.21 -23.07
N GLN A 63 31.38 37.49 -23.39
CA GLN A 63 32.26 37.86 -24.51
C GLN A 63 31.54 37.83 -25.86
N ALA A 64 30.69 36.83 -26.08
CA ALA A 64 29.89 36.72 -27.30
C ALA A 64 28.81 37.83 -27.41
N LEU A 65 28.15 38.15 -26.30
CA LEU A 65 27.16 39.23 -26.22
C LEU A 65 27.79 40.61 -26.45
N ASN A 66 28.99 40.84 -25.90
CA ASN A 66 29.74 42.07 -26.17
C ASN A 66 30.06 42.19 -27.66
N LYS A 67 30.51 41.12 -28.32
CA LYS A 67 30.74 41.14 -29.78
C LYS A 67 29.48 41.48 -30.59
N LEU A 68 28.31 40.99 -30.17
CA LEU A 68 27.02 41.30 -30.80
C LEU A 68 26.56 42.76 -30.58
N LEU A 69 26.91 43.37 -29.44
CA LEU A 69 26.57 44.76 -29.12
C LEU A 69 27.43 45.78 -29.87
N TYR A 70 28.69 45.43 -30.17
CA TYR A 70 29.69 46.37 -30.72
C TYR A 70 30.02 46.18 -32.21
N ASN A 71 29.70 45.04 -32.85
CA ASN A 71 29.90 44.86 -34.30
C ASN A 71 28.59 45.04 -35.08
N ASN A 72 28.47 46.19 -35.78
CA ASN A 72 27.27 46.53 -36.57
C ASN A 72 27.42 46.41 -38.10
N SER A 73 28.52 45.88 -38.64
CA SER A 73 28.65 45.69 -40.09
C SER A 73 28.90 44.23 -40.47
N VAL A 74 27.83 43.48 -40.69
CA VAL A 74 27.91 42.27 -41.52
C VAL A 74 27.41 42.67 -42.91
N HIS A 75 28.31 42.68 -43.90
CA HIS A 75 27.91 42.78 -45.29
C HIS A 75 27.07 41.54 -45.64
N ASP A 76 25.85 41.75 -46.12
CA ASP A 76 25.01 40.66 -46.61
C ASP A 76 25.72 40.00 -47.80
N THR A 77 26.09 38.72 -47.67
CA THR A 77 26.57 37.91 -48.79
C THR A 77 25.45 37.66 -49.79
N ASP A 78 25.77 37.29 -51.03
CA ASP A 78 24.79 36.97 -52.07
C ASP A 78 23.78 35.89 -51.62
N ASP A 79 24.23 34.92 -50.82
CA ASP A 79 23.38 33.90 -50.21
C ASP A 79 22.35 34.49 -49.24
N ILE A 80 22.74 35.49 -48.44
CA ILE A 80 21.84 36.17 -47.50
C ILE A 80 20.79 36.97 -48.28
N LEU A 81 21.19 37.69 -49.33
CA LEU A 81 20.28 38.42 -50.22
C LEU A 81 19.28 37.47 -50.90
N PHE A 82 19.74 36.32 -51.38
CA PHE A 82 18.89 35.26 -51.95
C PHE A 82 17.85 34.76 -50.93
N LEU A 83 18.28 34.43 -49.71
CA LEU A 83 17.38 33.97 -48.64
C LEU A 83 16.37 35.05 -48.24
N LYS A 84 16.79 36.32 -48.14
CA LYS A 84 15.91 37.46 -47.82
C LYS A 84 14.84 37.67 -48.89
N LYS A 85 15.20 37.59 -50.17
CA LYS A 85 14.28 37.65 -51.31
C LYS A 85 13.31 36.46 -51.31
N GLY A 86 13.84 35.25 -51.20
CA GLY A 86 13.03 34.03 -51.16
C GLY A 86 12.04 34.01 -49.99
N MET A 87 12.41 34.55 -48.83
CA MET A 87 11.48 34.69 -47.70
C MET A 87 10.31 35.65 -47.96
N LYS A 88 10.54 36.71 -48.73
CA LYS A 88 9.47 37.64 -49.15
C LYS A 88 8.50 36.93 -50.09
N GLU A 89 9.03 36.16 -51.04
CA GLU A 89 8.24 35.38 -52.01
C GLU A 89 7.44 34.26 -51.32
N VAL A 90 8.02 33.58 -50.33
CA VAL A 90 7.29 32.59 -49.50
C VAL A 90 6.14 33.25 -48.73
N ARG A 91 6.34 34.44 -48.14
CA ARG A 91 5.27 35.16 -47.44
C ARG A 91 4.13 35.53 -48.40
N GLN A 92 4.46 36.13 -49.55
CA GLN A 92 3.48 36.46 -50.58
C GLN A 92 2.70 35.22 -51.04
N PHE A 93 3.39 34.10 -51.23
CA PHE A 93 2.76 32.84 -51.60
C PHE A 93 1.78 32.34 -50.52
N ILE A 94 2.15 32.40 -49.24
CA ILE A 94 1.28 32.00 -48.12
C ILE A 94 0.06 32.94 -48.01
N ASP A 95 0.26 34.24 -48.16
CA ASP A 95 -0.80 35.25 -48.08
C ASP A 95 -1.83 35.08 -49.21
N GLN A 96 -1.38 34.67 -50.40
CA GLN A 96 -2.24 34.38 -51.56
C GLN A 96 -2.98 33.04 -51.44
N HIS A 97 -2.48 32.10 -50.65
CA HIS A 97 -3.00 30.72 -50.57
C HIS A 97 -3.36 30.33 -49.13
N THR A 98 -4.33 31.03 -48.53
CA THR A 98 -4.72 30.83 -47.11
C THR A 98 -5.25 29.45 -46.75
N ASN A 99 -5.63 28.62 -47.73
CA ASN A 99 -6.14 27.26 -47.52
C ASN A 99 -5.06 26.17 -47.55
N ILE A 100 -3.76 26.52 -47.52
CA ILE A 100 -2.67 25.53 -47.40
C ILE A 100 -2.12 25.46 -45.99
N LEU A 101 -1.66 24.27 -45.62
CA LEU A 101 -0.90 24.00 -44.41
C LEU A 101 0.51 23.54 -44.79
N ILE A 102 1.51 24.27 -44.30
CA ILE A 102 2.91 23.88 -44.38
C ILE A 102 3.30 23.24 -43.05
N THR A 103 3.65 21.96 -43.05
CA THR A 103 3.99 21.17 -41.86
C THR A 103 5.18 20.24 -42.11
N LYS A 104 5.59 19.47 -41.10
CA LYS A 104 6.64 18.45 -41.21
C LYS A 104 6.03 17.06 -41.38
N ALA A 105 6.72 16.21 -42.14
CA ALA A 105 6.43 14.79 -42.19
C ALA A 105 6.72 14.11 -40.83
N ASP A 106 6.00 13.03 -40.53
CA ASP A 106 6.21 12.19 -39.34
C ASP A 106 7.61 11.56 -39.29
N LYS A 107 8.14 11.18 -40.46
CA LYS A 107 9.47 10.60 -40.62
C LYS A 107 10.24 11.36 -41.70
N GLY A 108 11.54 11.52 -41.46
CA GLY A 108 12.42 12.31 -42.32
C GLY A 108 12.28 13.82 -42.04
N ASN A 109 13.33 14.58 -42.36
CA ASN A 109 13.33 16.04 -42.20
C ASN A 109 12.64 16.75 -43.38
N SER A 110 11.48 16.24 -43.82
CA SER A 110 10.81 16.70 -45.04
C SER A 110 9.68 17.67 -44.72
N THR A 111 9.67 18.81 -45.44
CA THR A 111 8.55 19.76 -45.44
C THR A 111 7.41 19.23 -46.31
N VAL A 112 6.18 19.29 -45.79
CA VAL A 112 4.95 18.85 -46.46
C VAL A 112 4.02 20.05 -46.60
N VAL A 113 3.49 20.25 -47.79
CA VAL A 113 2.43 21.22 -48.08
C VAL A 113 1.16 20.44 -48.37
N MET A 114 0.05 20.75 -47.71
CA MET A 114 -1.23 20.04 -47.89
C MET A 114 -2.42 20.99 -47.74
N ASN A 115 -3.59 20.59 -48.21
CA ASN A 115 -4.80 21.39 -48.05
C ASN A 115 -5.26 21.44 -46.59
N LEU A 116 -5.53 22.64 -46.08
CA LEU A 116 -5.95 22.87 -44.69
C LEU A 116 -7.31 22.22 -44.41
N THR A 117 -8.22 22.25 -45.38
CA THR A 117 -9.54 21.62 -45.27
C THR A 117 -9.44 20.09 -45.14
N GLU A 118 -8.61 19.46 -45.96
CA GLU A 118 -8.34 18.01 -45.89
C GLU A 118 -7.65 17.63 -44.57
N TYR A 119 -6.67 18.43 -44.14
CA TYR A 119 -6.02 18.25 -42.85
C TYR A 119 -7.01 18.33 -41.68
N LYS A 120 -7.88 19.34 -41.66
CA LYS A 120 -8.93 19.49 -40.64
C LYS A 120 -9.88 18.30 -40.65
N ALA A 121 -10.33 17.85 -41.84
CA ALA A 121 -11.19 16.68 -41.96
C ALA A 121 -10.52 15.41 -41.40
N LYS A 122 -9.26 15.17 -41.74
CA LYS A 122 -8.47 14.05 -41.19
C LYS A 122 -8.33 14.15 -39.67
N MET A 123 -8.05 15.33 -39.13
CA MET A 123 -7.98 15.56 -37.68
C MET A 123 -9.33 15.35 -36.98
N HIS A 124 -10.43 15.86 -37.53
CA HIS A 124 -11.77 15.66 -36.98
C HIS A 124 -12.18 14.18 -37.02
N CYS A 125 -11.86 13.47 -38.10
CA CYS A 125 -12.10 12.03 -38.20
C CYS A 125 -11.33 11.23 -37.14
N MET A 126 -10.11 11.66 -36.77
CA MET A 126 -9.35 11.01 -35.69
C MET A 126 -9.90 11.33 -34.30
N LEU A 127 -10.43 12.53 -34.10
CA LEU A 127 -10.93 13.00 -32.80
C LEU A 127 -12.41 12.68 -32.55
N SER A 128 -13.16 12.23 -33.56
CA SER A 128 -14.58 11.88 -33.45
C SER A 128 -14.86 10.54 -32.74
N GLY A 129 -13.82 9.77 -32.42
CA GLY A 129 -13.94 8.51 -31.69
C GLY A 129 -14.48 8.69 -30.27
N LYS A 130 -15.79 8.44 -30.08
CA LYS A 130 -16.49 8.58 -28.79
C LYS A 130 -15.98 7.64 -27.69
N ASN A 131 -15.31 6.54 -28.05
CA ASN A 131 -14.73 5.60 -27.09
C ASN A 131 -13.38 6.07 -26.52
N THR A 132 -12.74 7.09 -27.12
CA THR A 132 -11.39 7.53 -26.76
C THR A 132 -11.36 9.00 -26.30
N TYR A 133 -12.24 9.84 -26.83
CA TYR A 133 -12.26 11.28 -26.54
C TYR A 133 -13.64 11.75 -26.05
N SER A 134 -13.64 12.71 -25.12
CA SER A 134 -14.84 13.38 -24.62
C SER A 134 -14.76 14.89 -24.87
N ASN A 135 -15.89 15.49 -25.23
CA ASN A 135 -15.98 16.93 -25.44
C ASN A 135 -16.01 17.66 -24.10
N ILE A 136 -15.20 18.73 -23.99
CA ILE A 136 -15.14 19.59 -22.82
C ILE A 136 -15.82 20.92 -23.15
N LEU A 137 -16.79 21.34 -22.32
CA LEU A 137 -17.63 22.51 -22.57
C LEU A 137 -16.97 23.86 -22.20
N LYS A 138 -15.93 23.84 -21.37
CA LYS A 138 -15.24 25.04 -20.87
C LYS A 138 -13.74 24.83 -20.84
N ASN A 139 -12.98 25.91 -21.02
CA ASN A 139 -11.52 25.85 -20.94
C ASN A 139 -11.09 25.38 -19.53
N PRO A 140 -10.37 24.24 -19.41
CA PRO A 140 -10.04 23.64 -18.12
C PRO A 140 -8.85 24.31 -17.42
N THR A 141 -8.16 25.29 -18.03
CA THR A 141 -6.92 25.90 -17.49
C THR A 141 -7.06 26.27 -16.02
N ARG A 142 -8.05 27.09 -15.64
CA ARG A 142 -8.22 27.57 -14.26
C ARG A 142 -8.45 26.43 -13.26
N THR A 143 -9.24 25.43 -13.66
CA THR A 143 -9.54 24.26 -12.83
C THR A 143 -8.27 23.42 -12.61
N LEU A 144 -7.51 23.18 -13.67
CA LEU A 144 -6.25 22.43 -13.61
C LEU A 144 -5.21 23.17 -12.76
N THR A 145 -5.03 24.48 -12.94
CA THR A 145 -4.11 25.28 -12.13
C THR A 145 -4.45 25.17 -10.64
N ASN A 146 -5.73 25.31 -10.26
CA ASN A 146 -6.15 25.19 -8.87
C ASN A 146 -5.91 23.78 -8.31
N GLN A 147 -6.23 22.73 -9.07
CA GLN A 147 -6.02 21.35 -8.64
C GLN A 147 -4.54 21.03 -8.46
N THR A 148 -3.69 21.45 -9.40
CA THR A 148 -2.24 21.30 -9.30
C THR A 148 -1.68 22.07 -8.10
N HIS A 149 -2.12 23.30 -7.86
CA HIS A 149 -1.70 24.09 -6.69
C HIS A 149 -2.08 23.42 -5.36
N VAL A 150 -3.30 22.88 -5.24
CA VAL A 150 -3.75 22.13 -4.06
C VAL A 150 -2.91 20.86 -3.85
N LEU A 151 -2.60 20.14 -4.93
CA LEU A 151 -1.76 18.94 -4.88
C LEU A 151 -0.33 19.25 -4.41
N LEU A 152 0.30 20.26 -5.02
CA LEU A 152 1.67 20.65 -4.69
C LEU A 152 1.81 21.19 -3.27
N ASN A 153 0.82 21.95 -2.78
CA ASN A 153 0.80 22.39 -1.39
C ASN A 153 0.70 21.21 -0.42
N ARG A 154 -0.11 20.20 -0.75
CA ARG A 154 -0.20 18.97 0.04
C ARG A 154 1.15 18.23 0.07
N TRP A 155 1.83 18.12 -1.06
CA TRP A 155 3.15 17.47 -1.15
C TRP A 155 4.22 18.22 -0.36
N LYS A 156 4.22 19.54 -0.43
CA LYS A 156 5.09 20.40 0.36
C LYS A 156 4.84 20.24 1.87
N ASN A 157 3.57 20.28 2.30
CA ASN A 157 3.21 20.14 3.73
C ASN A 157 3.60 18.77 4.30
N LYS A 158 3.48 17.71 3.49
CA LYS A 158 3.94 16.36 3.85
C LYS A 158 5.45 16.16 3.68
N LYS A 159 6.20 17.20 3.32
CA LYS A 159 7.65 17.17 3.08
C LYS A 159 8.10 16.18 2.00
N TYR A 160 7.25 15.90 1.01
CA TYR A 160 7.63 15.07 -0.15
C TYR A 160 8.47 15.86 -1.17
N ILE A 161 8.31 17.18 -1.18
CA ILE A 161 9.08 18.12 -2.01
C ILE A 161 9.50 19.31 -1.15
N ASP A 162 10.68 19.86 -1.44
CA ASP A 162 11.15 21.08 -0.80
C ASP A 162 10.53 22.35 -1.42
N GLN A 163 10.85 23.50 -0.84
CA GLN A 163 10.34 24.79 -1.28
C GLN A 163 10.83 25.18 -2.70
N SER A 164 12.02 24.74 -3.10
CA SER A 164 12.59 25.03 -4.41
C SER A 164 11.86 24.26 -5.50
N VAL A 165 11.68 22.96 -5.28
CA VAL A 165 10.91 22.06 -6.15
C VAL A 165 9.46 22.51 -6.23
N TYR A 166 8.83 22.92 -5.12
CA TYR A 166 7.48 23.49 -5.12
C TYR A 166 7.37 24.69 -6.08
N LYS A 167 8.27 25.67 -5.97
CA LYS A 167 8.26 26.86 -6.85
C LYS A 167 8.44 26.48 -8.32
N LYS A 168 9.28 25.49 -8.61
CA LYS A 168 9.54 25.01 -9.97
C LYS A 168 8.32 24.31 -10.60
N LEU A 169 7.56 23.56 -9.79
CA LEU A 169 6.40 22.80 -10.25
C LEU A 169 5.12 23.64 -10.31
N ASN A 170 5.03 24.72 -9.52
CA ASN A 170 3.84 25.55 -9.42
C ASN A 170 3.76 26.57 -10.58
N VAL A 171 3.28 26.13 -11.74
CA VAL A 171 3.08 26.95 -12.93
C VAL A 171 1.70 27.59 -12.92
N THR A 172 1.62 28.93 -13.02
CA THR A 172 0.37 29.70 -12.98
C THR A 172 -0.05 30.26 -14.34
N ASP A 173 0.87 30.35 -15.30
CA ASP A 173 0.71 30.94 -16.64
C ASP A 173 0.66 29.89 -17.76
N GLY A 174 0.53 28.61 -17.41
CA GLY A 174 0.54 27.51 -18.37
C GLY A 174 -0.70 27.47 -19.27
N THR A 175 -0.51 26.99 -20.50
CA THR A 175 -1.59 26.81 -21.48
C THR A 175 -2.13 25.37 -21.49
N VAL A 176 -3.28 25.12 -22.13
CA VAL A 176 -3.76 23.75 -22.35
C VAL A 176 -2.90 23.09 -23.44
N SER A 177 -2.59 21.81 -23.27
CA SER A 177 -1.87 21.01 -24.26
C SER A 177 -2.57 21.06 -25.63
N ARG A 178 -1.79 21.17 -26.69
CA ARG A 178 -2.28 21.31 -28.07
C ARG A 178 -2.08 20.01 -28.83
N SER A 179 -3.07 19.58 -29.60
CA SER A 179 -2.94 18.46 -30.51
C SER A 179 -2.75 18.93 -31.96
N TYR A 180 -1.88 18.25 -32.71
CA TYR A 180 -1.71 18.45 -34.15
C TYR A 180 -1.29 17.14 -34.82
N GLY A 181 -1.51 17.03 -36.13
CA GLY A 181 -1.20 15.85 -36.94
C GLY A 181 0.09 16.04 -37.76
N MET A 182 0.94 15.02 -37.80
CA MET A 182 2.09 14.94 -38.70
C MET A 182 1.83 13.94 -39.83
N PRO A 183 1.93 14.32 -41.12
CA PRO A 183 1.65 13.40 -42.23
C PRO A 183 2.65 12.24 -42.33
N LYS A 184 2.14 11.01 -42.39
CA LYS A 184 2.94 9.80 -42.67
C LYS A 184 3.06 9.59 -44.17
N ILE A 185 3.94 10.38 -44.80
CA ILE A 185 4.20 10.39 -46.25
C ILE A 185 4.67 9.06 -46.86
N HIS A 186 5.06 8.09 -46.01
CA HIS A 186 5.53 6.77 -46.39
C HIS A 186 4.43 5.70 -46.31
N LYS A 187 3.18 6.10 -45.98
CA LYS A 187 2.03 5.21 -45.91
C LYS A 187 0.97 5.66 -46.91
N GLU A 188 0.31 4.70 -47.54
CA GLU A 188 -0.77 4.95 -48.48
C GLU A 188 -1.87 5.82 -47.85
N GLY A 189 -2.42 6.77 -48.61
CA GLY A 189 -3.41 7.74 -48.14
C GLY A 189 -2.88 8.85 -47.21
N ASN A 190 -1.58 8.83 -46.89
CA ASN A 190 -0.89 9.83 -46.05
C ASN A 190 -1.64 10.11 -44.73
N PRO A 191 -1.90 9.10 -43.87
CA PRO A 191 -2.58 9.28 -42.61
C PRO A 191 -1.78 10.19 -41.66
N LEU A 192 -2.46 10.91 -40.78
CA LEU A 192 -1.82 11.77 -39.78
C LEU A 192 -1.41 10.96 -38.55
N ARG A 193 -0.23 11.25 -37.99
CA ARG A 193 0.14 10.89 -36.62
C ARG A 193 -0.29 12.01 -35.70
N MET A 194 -1.21 11.74 -34.78
CA MET A 194 -1.59 12.70 -33.76
C MET A 194 -0.45 12.89 -32.76
N ILE A 195 -0.04 14.12 -32.54
CA ILE A 195 0.93 14.55 -31.53
C ILE A 195 0.20 15.44 -30.53
N VAL A 196 0.31 15.11 -29.25
CA VAL A 196 -0.14 15.97 -28.15
C VAL A 196 1.08 16.68 -27.59
N SER A 197 1.20 17.98 -27.88
CA SER A 197 2.26 18.80 -27.34
C SER A 197 1.84 19.37 -25.99
N CYS A 198 2.58 18.97 -24.97
CA CYS A 198 2.48 19.53 -23.63
C CYS A 198 3.51 20.65 -23.40
N ILE A 199 4.23 21.11 -24.43
CA ILE A 199 5.22 22.19 -24.27
C ILE A 199 4.50 23.46 -23.79
N ASN A 200 5.03 24.11 -22.76
CA ASN A 200 4.41 25.28 -22.08
C ASN A 200 3.01 25.02 -21.49
N SER A 201 2.66 23.75 -21.26
CA SER A 201 1.44 23.38 -20.57
C SER A 201 1.61 23.39 -19.05
N LEU A 202 0.50 23.57 -18.32
CA LEU A 202 0.46 23.50 -16.85
C LEU A 202 1.07 22.20 -16.29
N VAL A 203 0.93 21.10 -17.02
CA VAL A 203 1.37 19.77 -16.58
C VAL A 203 2.79 19.43 -17.04
N HIS A 204 3.44 20.26 -17.85
CA HIS A 204 4.74 19.95 -18.45
C HIS A 204 5.85 19.74 -17.42
N GLN A 205 5.97 20.67 -16.47
CA GLN A 205 6.99 20.61 -15.42
C GLN A 205 6.74 19.42 -14.49
N LEU A 206 5.47 19.18 -14.15
CA LEU A 206 5.05 18.03 -13.33
C LEU A 206 5.37 16.70 -14.03
N ALA A 207 5.04 16.57 -15.32
CA ALA A 207 5.35 15.38 -16.10
C ALA A 207 6.86 15.14 -16.24
N THR A 208 7.64 16.21 -16.42
CA THR A 208 9.11 16.13 -16.48
C THR A 208 9.71 15.70 -15.16
N PHE A 209 9.19 16.22 -14.04
CA PHE A 209 9.60 15.83 -12.70
C PHE A 209 9.30 14.35 -12.41
N LEU A 210 8.08 13.89 -12.72
CA LEU A 210 7.71 12.48 -12.58
C LEU A 210 8.56 11.58 -13.47
N LYS A 211 8.80 11.98 -14.73
CA LYS A 211 9.70 11.26 -15.64
C LYS A 211 11.08 11.08 -15.04
N GLN A 212 11.69 12.12 -14.46
CA GLN A 212 13.01 12.02 -13.83
C GLN A 212 13.04 11.03 -12.65
N ILE A 213 11.94 10.92 -11.91
CA ILE A 213 11.82 9.94 -10.82
C ILE A 213 11.67 8.53 -11.39
N ILE A 214 10.80 8.35 -12.38
CA ILE A 214 10.55 7.05 -13.02
C ILE A 214 11.81 6.55 -13.73
N ASP A 215 12.48 7.39 -14.51
CA ASP A 215 13.71 7.04 -15.25
C ASP A 215 14.83 6.55 -14.31
N LYS A 216 14.90 7.07 -13.08
CA LYS A 216 15.84 6.60 -12.04
C LYS A 216 15.42 5.30 -11.37
N SER A 217 14.16 4.90 -11.51
CA SER A 217 13.57 3.77 -10.79
C SER A 217 13.30 2.57 -11.70
N VAL A 218 13.40 2.73 -13.03
CA VAL A 218 13.23 1.66 -14.02
C VAL A 218 14.59 1.03 -14.31
N ILE A 219 14.73 -0.24 -13.92
CA ILE A 219 15.89 -1.08 -14.28
C ILE A 219 15.76 -1.46 -15.75
N LYS A 220 16.85 -1.26 -16.52
CA LYS A 220 16.88 -1.58 -17.95
C LYS A 220 17.27 -3.05 -18.11
N GLY A 221 16.31 -3.88 -18.53
CA GLY A 221 16.55 -5.31 -18.78
C GLY A 221 17.47 -5.60 -19.98
N PHE A 222 17.83 -6.86 -20.17
CA PHE A 222 18.77 -7.31 -21.21
C PHE A 222 18.34 -6.99 -22.66
N SER A 223 17.03 -6.86 -22.90
CA SER A 223 16.42 -6.49 -24.19
C SER A 223 16.40 -4.99 -24.46
N TYR A 224 16.83 -4.15 -23.51
CA TYR A 224 16.90 -2.72 -23.71
C TYR A 224 17.98 -2.37 -24.72
N ILE A 225 17.57 -1.64 -25.76
CA ILE A 225 18.45 -1.09 -26.79
C ILE A 225 18.42 0.43 -26.66
N LYS A 226 19.61 1.04 -26.57
CA LYS A 226 19.73 2.49 -26.35
C LYS A 226 19.41 3.30 -27.61
N ASN A 227 19.90 2.86 -28.76
CA ASN A 227 19.73 3.53 -30.05
C ASN A 227 20.00 2.56 -31.21
N SER A 228 19.82 3.04 -32.45
CA SER A 228 20.03 2.23 -33.66
C SER A 228 21.46 1.69 -33.80
N TRP A 229 22.46 2.42 -33.29
CA TRP A 229 23.86 1.99 -33.33
C TRP A 229 24.14 0.86 -32.33
N ASP A 230 23.57 0.92 -31.14
CA ASP A 230 23.64 -0.15 -30.12
C ASP A 230 22.99 -1.44 -30.65
N LEU A 231 21.85 -1.33 -31.33
CA LEU A 231 21.24 -2.48 -32.00
C LEU A 231 22.16 -3.05 -33.09
N LEU A 232 22.71 -2.19 -33.95
CA LEU A 232 23.60 -2.61 -35.04
C LEU A 232 24.83 -3.34 -34.48
N ASN A 233 25.46 -2.82 -33.44
CA ASN A 233 26.60 -3.45 -32.79
C ASN A 233 26.26 -4.81 -32.16
N ARG A 234 25.07 -4.96 -31.58
CA ARG A 234 24.62 -6.23 -30.98
C ARG A 234 24.27 -7.29 -32.02
N LEU A 235 23.74 -6.87 -33.17
CA LEU A 235 23.42 -7.76 -34.29
C LEU A 235 24.64 -8.07 -35.15
N ASN A 236 25.68 -7.22 -35.11
CA ASN A 236 26.87 -7.40 -35.93
C ASN A 236 27.59 -8.70 -35.55
N GLY A 237 27.77 -9.60 -36.52
CA GLY A 237 28.40 -10.91 -36.32
C GLY A 237 27.48 -11.99 -35.74
N MET A 238 26.19 -11.72 -35.48
CA MET A 238 25.25 -12.78 -35.10
C MET A 238 24.93 -13.67 -36.31
N VAL A 239 25.23 -14.97 -36.18
CA VAL A 239 24.83 -15.99 -37.15
C VAL A 239 23.59 -16.72 -36.62
N LEU A 240 22.49 -16.61 -37.35
CA LEU A 240 21.25 -17.32 -37.04
C LEU A 240 21.27 -18.69 -37.70
N ASP A 241 21.00 -19.74 -36.91
CA ASP A 241 20.79 -21.09 -37.42
C ASP A 241 19.59 -21.10 -38.41
N SER A 242 19.74 -21.85 -39.50
CA SER A 242 18.77 -22.06 -40.58
C SER A 242 17.33 -22.36 -40.14
N LYS A 243 17.13 -22.86 -38.91
CA LYS A 243 15.80 -23.10 -38.32
C LYS A 243 15.08 -21.84 -37.80
N TYR A 244 15.79 -20.72 -37.64
CA TYR A 244 15.22 -19.47 -37.14
C TYR A 244 14.94 -18.48 -38.27
N LYS A 245 13.79 -17.80 -38.19
CA LYS A 245 13.42 -16.70 -39.09
C LYS A 245 13.32 -15.41 -38.29
N MET A 246 13.89 -14.32 -38.81
CA MET A 246 13.66 -12.99 -38.24
C MET A 246 12.26 -12.50 -38.60
N VAL A 247 11.49 -12.09 -37.60
CA VAL A 247 10.13 -11.56 -37.74
C VAL A 247 10.03 -10.25 -36.99
N SER A 248 9.47 -9.22 -37.64
CA SER A 248 9.22 -7.91 -37.04
C SER A 248 7.74 -7.75 -36.74
N PHE A 249 7.39 -7.41 -35.50
CA PHE A 249 6.03 -7.15 -35.07
C PHE A 249 5.87 -5.64 -34.76
N ASP A 250 4.90 -4.98 -35.39
CA ASP A 250 4.52 -3.59 -35.10
C ASP A 250 3.16 -3.55 -34.40
N ILE A 251 3.05 -2.80 -33.30
CA ILE A 251 1.79 -2.68 -32.54
C ILE A 251 0.97 -1.54 -33.15
N VAL A 252 -0.21 -1.88 -33.66
CA VAL A 252 -1.15 -0.88 -34.18
C VAL A 252 -1.81 -0.13 -33.01
N PHE A 253 -1.57 1.17 -32.90
CA PHE A 253 -2.16 2.06 -31.87
C PHE A 253 -1.77 1.76 -30.41
N MET A 254 -0.49 1.52 -30.14
CA MET A 254 0.04 1.30 -28.78
C MET A 254 -0.43 2.35 -27.76
N TYR A 255 -0.13 3.64 -27.98
CA TYR A 255 -0.31 4.67 -26.95
C TYR A 255 -1.76 4.94 -26.53
N THR A 256 -2.73 4.71 -27.43
CA THR A 256 -4.16 4.96 -27.15
C THR A 256 -4.88 3.75 -26.57
N ASN A 257 -4.27 2.56 -26.64
CA ASN A 257 -4.89 1.29 -26.26
C ASN A 257 -4.21 0.61 -25.06
N ILE A 258 -3.24 1.27 -24.41
CA ILE A 258 -2.66 0.74 -23.17
C ILE A 258 -3.72 0.77 -22.06
N PRO A 259 -4.12 -0.38 -21.49
CA PRO A 259 -5.11 -0.39 -20.41
C PRO A 259 -4.55 0.29 -19.17
N GLU A 260 -5.29 1.23 -18.58
CA GLU A 260 -4.88 1.97 -17.38
C GLU A 260 -4.52 1.02 -16.22
N LYS A 261 -5.30 -0.07 -16.05
CA LYS A 261 -5.03 -1.13 -15.07
C LYS A 261 -3.68 -1.83 -15.29
N LEU A 262 -3.23 -1.97 -16.55
CA LEU A 262 -1.96 -2.61 -16.89
C LEU A 262 -0.78 -1.68 -16.54
N VAL A 263 -0.91 -0.36 -16.72
CA VAL A 263 0.12 0.63 -16.34
C VAL A 263 0.30 0.67 -14.82
N ILE A 264 -0.79 0.69 -14.07
CA ILE A 264 -0.77 0.66 -12.60
C ILE A 264 -0.19 -0.67 -12.10
N LYS A 265 -0.51 -1.79 -12.77
CA LYS A 265 0.08 -3.11 -12.48
C LYS A 265 1.59 -3.17 -12.79
N ASN A 266 2.08 -2.45 -13.81
CA ASN A 266 3.51 -2.36 -14.13
C ASN A 266 4.31 -1.55 -13.10
N ALA A 267 3.74 -0.48 -12.51
CA ALA A 267 4.39 0.21 -11.39
C ALA A 267 4.57 -0.71 -10.15
N ASN A 268 3.68 -1.70 -10.00
CA ASN A 268 3.80 -2.76 -9.00
C ASN A 268 4.82 -3.86 -9.36
N LEU A 269 5.35 -3.90 -10.59
CA LEU A 269 6.31 -4.93 -11.03
C LEU A 269 7.71 -4.71 -10.46
N VAL A 270 8.15 -3.48 -10.18
CA VAL A 270 9.49 -3.23 -9.60
C VAL A 270 9.67 -3.93 -8.24
N ILE A 271 8.61 -4.03 -7.44
CA ILE A 271 8.63 -4.78 -6.16
C ILE A 271 8.36 -6.29 -6.38
N GLN A 272 7.76 -6.67 -7.51
CA GLN A 272 7.54 -8.07 -7.88
C GLN A 272 8.81 -8.72 -8.46
N ASP A 273 9.61 -7.96 -9.19
CA ASP A 273 10.96 -8.32 -9.66
C ASP A 273 11.93 -8.38 -8.48
N LEU A 274 11.87 -7.43 -7.53
CA LEU A 274 12.56 -7.53 -6.22
C LEU A 274 12.24 -8.85 -5.52
N GLY A 275 10.95 -9.20 -5.42
CA GLY A 275 10.51 -10.44 -4.79
C GLY A 275 11.05 -11.69 -5.48
N SER A 276 11.04 -11.69 -6.81
CA SER A 276 11.52 -12.82 -7.61
C SER A 276 13.05 -12.93 -7.57
N ASP A 277 13.79 -11.82 -7.71
CA ASP A 277 15.25 -11.77 -7.60
C ASP A 277 15.73 -12.20 -6.20
N ILE A 278 15.07 -11.73 -5.14
CA ILE A 278 15.45 -12.12 -3.77
C ILE A 278 15.14 -13.58 -3.51
N LEU A 279 13.97 -14.08 -3.90
CA LEU A 279 13.63 -15.51 -3.77
C LEU A 279 14.58 -16.42 -4.56
N THR A 280 15.12 -15.96 -5.68
CA THR A 280 16.08 -16.72 -6.49
C THR A 280 17.49 -16.70 -5.90
N ASN A 281 17.85 -15.63 -5.17
CA ASN A 281 19.14 -15.50 -4.48
C ASN A 281 19.13 -16.06 -3.04
N LEU A 282 17.96 -16.44 -2.52
CA LEU A 282 17.84 -17.11 -1.24
C LEU A 282 18.21 -18.58 -1.41
N ASN A 283 19.28 -19.01 -0.74
CA ASN A 283 19.73 -20.40 -0.75
C ASN A 283 18.91 -21.27 0.22
N MET A 284 17.58 -21.03 0.27
CA MET A 284 16.67 -21.67 1.19
C MET A 284 15.25 -21.75 0.65
N PHE A 285 14.50 -22.77 1.09
CA PHE A 285 13.10 -22.88 0.78
C PHE A 285 12.28 -21.90 1.62
N VAL A 286 11.53 -21.01 0.95
CA VAL A 286 10.64 -20.04 1.59
C VAL A 286 9.20 -20.58 1.50
N PRO A 287 8.61 -21.09 2.59
CA PRO A 287 7.30 -21.75 2.56
C PRO A 287 6.15 -20.76 2.35
N ILE A 288 6.32 -19.48 2.70
CA ILE A 288 5.30 -18.44 2.53
C ILE A 288 5.97 -17.18 2.01
N TYR A 289 5.53 -16.70 0.85
CA TYR A 289 5.88 -15.40 0.31
C TYR A 289 4.63 -14.76 -0.32
N TYR A 290 4.11 -13.70 0.30
CA TYR A 290 2.96 -12.95 -0.20
C TYR A 290 3.23 -11.46 -0.11
N ARG A 291 2.85 -10.71 -1.15
CA ARG A 291 2.99 -9.25 -1.19
C ARG A 291 1.63 -8.59 -1.33
N TYR A 292 1.39 -7.54 -0.55
CA TYR A 292 0.26 -6.64 -0.69
C TYR A 292 0.75 -5.20 -0.83
N VAL A 293 0.82 -4.70 -2.07
CA VAL A 293 1.32 -3.36 -2.44
C VAL A 293 2.75 -3.11 -1.95
N ASP A 294 2.93 -2.52 -0.77
CA ASP A 294 4.18 -2.19 -0.10
C ASP A 294 4.54 -3.14 1.06
N ASP A 295 3.60 -3.96 1.53
CA ASP A 295 3.81 -4.94 2.59
C ASP A 295 4.21 -6.31 2.03
N ILE A 296 5.24 -6.92 2.64
CA ILE A 296 5.74 -8.25 2.29
C ILE A 296 5.60 -9.18 3.51
N LEU A 297 4.86 -10.27 3.33
CA LEU A 297 4.73 -11.36 4.29
C LEU A 297 5.62 -12.52 3.83
N VAL A 298 6.65 -12.83 4.63
CA VAL A 298 7.58 -13.93 4.38
C VAL A 298 7.67 -14.80 5.62
N ALA A 299 7.59 -16.13 5.47
CA ALA A 299 7.93 -17.06 6.54
C ALA A 299 9.39 -17.50 6.40
N LEU A 300 10.18 -17.22 7.44
CA LEU A 300 11.62 -17.49 7.49
C LEU A 300 11.98 -18.10 8.86
N PRO A 301 13.00 -18.97 8.93
CA PRO A 301 13.62 -19.37 10.20
C PRO A 301 14.12 -18.15 10.98
N SER A 302 13.92 -18.14 12.30
CA SER A 302 14.19 -16.99 13.17
C SER A 302 15.63 -16.49 13.08
N ASN A 303 16.60 -17.38 12.85
CA ASN A 303 18.03 -17.08 12.74
C ASN A 303 18.46 -16.48 11.39
N GLN A 304 17.56 -16.42 10.40
CA GLN A 304 17.87 -15.89 9.06
C GLN A 304 17.10 -14.59 8.74
N ILE A 305 16.25 -14.13 9.66
CA ILE A 305 15.44 -12.92 9.46
C ILE A 305 16.33 -11.69 9.16
N ASP A 306 17.42 -11.51 9.90
CA ASP A 306 18.32 -10.37 9.72
C ASP A 306 19.10 -10.42 8.40
N GLU A 307 19.51 -11.62 7.98
CA GLU A 307 20.21 -11.84 6.70
C GLU A 307 19.29 -11.52 5.52
N VAL A 308 18.05 -12.05 5.55
CA VAL A 308 17.06 -11.76 4.51
C VAL A 308 16.65 -10.29 4.53
N LEU A 309 16.50 -9.67 5.70
CA LEU A 309 16.23 -8.23 5.82
C LEU A 309 17.37 -7.38 5.23
N SER A 310 18.62 -7.78 5.47
CA SER A 310 19.81 -7.15 4.88
C SER A 310 19.80 -7.28 3.36
N LEU A 311 19.42 -8.44 2.84
CA LEU A 311 19.27 -8.71 1.39
C LEU A 311 18.15 -7.87 0.76
N PHE A 312 17.02 -7.69 1.44
CA PHE A 312 15.95 -6.77 1.02
C PHE A 312 16.42 -5.31 1.01
N ASN A 313 17.23 -4.92 2.00
CA ASN A 313 17.74 -3.56 2.16
C ASN A 313 18.98 -3.24 1.30
N SER A 314 19.65 -4.25 0.75
CA SER A 314 20.79 -4.10 -0.18
C SER A 314 20.36 -3.89 -1.62
N TYR A 315 19.09 -4.17 -1.95
CA TYR A 315 18.58 -4.05 -3.32
C TYR A 315 18.62 -2.60 -3.85
N HIS A 316 18.32 -1.60 -3.01
CA HIS A 316 18.34 -0.20 -3.45
C HIS A 316 18.41 0.79 -2.27
N ASP A 317 19.28 1.80 -2.35
CA ASP A 317 19.57 2.75 -1.25
C ASP A 317 18.36 3.50 -0.67
N ARG A 318 17.37 3.79 -1.52
CA ARG A 318 16.13 4.51 -1.14
C ARG A 318 14.99 3.61 -0.63
N LEU A 319 15.11 2.28 -0.73
CA LEU A 319 14.11 1.34 -0.23
C LEU A 319 14.61 0.78 1.10
N LYS A 320 13.84 0.97 2.17
CA LYS A 320 14.17 0.48 3.51
C LYS A 320 13.00 -0.34 4.04
N PHE A 321 13.19 -1.65 4.06
CA PHE A 321 12.30 -2.63 4.64
C PHE A 321 12.58 -2.74 6.14
N THR A 322 11.51 -2.90 6.93
CA THR A 322 11.56 -3.07 8.38
C THR A 322 10.70 -4.27 8.76
N VAL A 323 11.16 -5.09 9.70
CA VAL A 323 10.42 -6.27 10.17
C VAL A 323 9.37 -5.80 11.19
N LYS A 324 8.09 -5.86 10.81
CA LYS A 324 6.98 -5.35 11.64
C LYS A 324 6.61 -6.25 12.83
N ILE A 325 7.10 -7.49 12.90
CA ILE A 325 6.73 -8.44 13.97
C ILE A 325 7.48 -8.16 15.28
N GLU A 326 8.68 -7.57 15.20
CA GLU A 326 9.45 -7.22 16.40
C GLU A 326 9.08 -5.86 16.97
N LEU A 327 8.64 -4.90 16.15
CA LEU A 327 8.48 -3.51 16.57
C LEU A 327 7.46 -3.34 17.71
N ASN A 328 6.28 -3.96 17.62
CA ASN A 328 5.28 -3.89 18.69
C ASN A 328 5.70 -4.68 19.94
N THR A 329 6.45 -5.77 19.78
CA THR A 329 6.97 -6.55 20.90
C THR A 329 8.08 -5.79 21.62
N GLN A 330 8.98 -5.14 20.88
CA GLN A 330 10.00 -4.23 21.38
C GLN A 330 9.37 -3.02 22.08
N PHE A 331 8.39 -2.35 21.45
CA PHE A 331 7.66 -1.25 22.09
C PHE A 331 6.90 -1.70 23.33
N ARG A 332 6.30 -2.89 23.31
CA ARG A 332 5.68 -3.48 24.51
C ARG A 332 6.71 -3.75 25.60
N THR A 333 7.95 -4.12 25.27
CA THR A 333 9.05 -4.35 26.22
C THR A 333 9.60 -3.04 26.80
N LEU A 334 9.66 -1.98 25.99
CA LEU A 334 10.13 -0.64 26.34
C LEU A 334 9.07 0.26 27.00
N ALA A 335 7.78 -0.08 26.88
CA ALA A 335 6.68 0.65 27.47
C ALA A 335 6.87 0.83 28.98
N LYS A 336 6.69 2.07 29.45
CA LYS A 336 6.91 2.45 30.87
C LYS A 336 5.62 2.48 31.69
N ASN A 337 4.46 2.37 31.04
CA ASN A 337 3.16 2.38 31.68
C ASN A 337 2.24 1.28 31.12
N ASP A 338 1.24 0.90 31.93
CA ASP A 338 0.30 -0.17 31.60
C ASP A 338 -0.53 0.14 30.34
N PHE A 339 -0.83 1.42 30.09
CA PHE A 339 -1.61 1.83 28.92
C PHE A 339 -0.88 1.49 27.62
N GLU A 340 0.36 1.93 27.47
CA GLU A 340 1.21 1.65 26.31
C GLU A 340 1.42 0.14 26.14
N GLN A 341 1.72 -0.56 27.23
CA GLN A 341 1.90 -2.01 27.20
C GLN A 341 0.63 -2.73 26.70
N ASN A 342 -0.54 -2.29 27.15
CA ASN A 342 -1.83 -2.83 26.72
C ASN A 342 -2.18 -2.44 25.28
N LEU A 343 -1.82 -1.24 24.83
CA LEU A 343 -2.01 -0.79 23.46
C LEU A 343 -1.23 -1.67 22.48
N TYR A 344 0.08 -1.88 22.71
CA TYR A 344 0.89 -2.71 21.82
C TYR A 344 0.47 -4.19 21.86
N LYS A 345 0.03 -4.69 23.02
CA LYS A 345 -0.60 -6.02 23.12
C LYS A 345 -1.87 -6.09 22.28
N LEU A 346 -2.73 -5.08 22.36
CA LEU A 346 -3.97 -5.01 21.58
C LEU A 346 -3.67 -4.93 20.09
N MET A 347 -2.68 -4.17 19.65
CA MET A 347 -2.33 -4.06 18.22
C MET A 347 -1.95 -5.42 17.64
N ASN A 348 -1.14 -6.22 18.34
CA ASN A 348 -0.79 -7.57 17.91
C ASN A 348 -2.03 -8.49 17.87
N ASN A 349 -2.85 -8.46 18.93
CA ASN A 349 -4.05 -9.30 19.01
C ASN A 349 -5.13 -8.88 18.00
N ALA A 350 -5.24 -7.60 17.68
CA ALA A 350 -6.23 -7.06 16.76
C ALA A 350 -5.96 -7.48 15.31
N VAL A 351 -4.68 -7.57 14.91
CA VAL A 351 -4.32 -8.10 13.58
C VAL A 351 -4.80 -9.54 13.45
N PHE A 352 -4.51 -10.39 14.44
CA PHE A 352 -5.02 -11.76 14.50
C PHE A 352 -6.57 -11.79 14.48
N GLY A 353 -7.22 -10.97 15.29
CA GLY A 353 -8.69 -10.90 15.31
C GLY A 353 -9.28 -10.47 13.95
N LYS A 354 -8.56 -9.62 13.21
CA LYS A 354 -8.97 -9.14 11.90
C LYS A 354 -8.87 -10.23 10.83
N THR A 355 -7.82 -11.06 10.85
CA THR A 355 -7.69 -12.18 9.89
C THR A 355 -8.82 -13.20 10.04
N MET A 356 -9.38 -13.35 11.24
CA MET A 356 -10.50 -14.24 11.56
C MET A 356 -11.87 -13.55 11.59
N GLU A 357 -11.99 -12.34 11.04
CA GLU A 357 -13.23 -11.59 11.10
C GLU A 357 -14.36 -12.30 10.34
N ASN A 358 -15.50 -12.47 11.00
CA ASN A 358 -16.69 -13.03 10.37
C ASN A 358 -17.48 -11.95 9.62
N VAL A 359 -17.12 -11.72 8.36
CA VAL A 359 -17.79 -10.79 7.45
C VAL A 359 -19.28 -11.07 7.23
N ARG A 360 -19.78 -12.27 7.56
CA ARG A 360 -21.22 -12.59 7.50
C ARG A 360 -22.04 -11.83 8.53
N ASN A 361 -21.42 -11.42 9.64
CA ASN A 361 -22.08 -10.63 10.67
C ASN A 361 -22.17 -9.13 10.32
N HIS A 362 -21.58 -8.71 9.19
CA HIS A 362 -21.69 -7.33 8.73
C HIS A 362 -23.11 -7.07 8.23
N GLY A 363 -23.71 -5.98 8.70
CA GLY A 363 -25.03 -5.52 8.28
C GLY A 363 -24.97 -4.07 7.81
N ASP A 364 -25.92 -3.70 6.97
CA ASP A 364 -26.16 -2.30 6.62
C ASP A 364 -27.19 -1.71 7.59
N VAL A 365 -26.84 -0.59 8.23
CA VAL A 365 -27.79 0.17 9.04
C VAL A 365 -28.21 1.41 8.26
N LYS A 366 -29.51 1.62 8.09
CA LYS A 366 -30.10 2.82 7.48
C LYS A 366 -30.90 3.58 8.51
N LEU A 367 -30.59 4.86 8.69
CA LEU A 367 -31.41 5.77 9.48
C LEU A 367 -32.48 6.39 8.57
N VAL A 368 -33.73 6.28 8.96
CA VAL A 368 -34.89 6.72 8.18
C VAL A 368 -35.76 7.63 9.03
N THR A 369 -36.21 8.74 8.45
CA THR A 369 -36.98 9.78 9.17
C THR A 369 -38.43 9.92 8.73
N LYS A 370 -38.89 9.06 7.80
CA LYS A 370 -40.25 9.06 7.26
C LYS A 370 -40.76 7.63 7.14
N TRP A 371 -42.05 7.42 7.43
CA TRP A 371 -42.68 6.11 7.27
C TRP A 371 -42.90 5.74 5.80
N ASN A 372 -43.59 6.63 5.07
CA ASN A 372 -44.02 6.42 3.68
C ASN A 372 -42.94 6.78 2.63
N GLY A 373 -43.13 6.24 1.42
CA GLY A 373 -42.38 6.60 0.22
C GLY A 373 -41.25 5.65 -0.14
N ARG A 374 -40.66 5.82 -1.32
CA ARG A 374 -39.65 4.90 -1.90
C ARG A 374 -38.45 4.64 -0.97
N TYR A 375 -38.09 5.61 -0.13
CA TYR A 375 -37.00 5.52 0.84
C TYR A 375 -37.49 5.57 2.31
N GLY A 376 -38.79 5.42 2.52
CA GLY A 376 -39.40 5.38 3.86
C GLY A 376 -39.14 4.05 4.57
N ALA A 377 -39.47 4.01 5.87
CA ALA A 377 -39.25 2.84 6.71
C ALA A 377 -40.02 1.62 6.20
N GLU A 378 -41.25 1.81 5.70
CA GLU A 378 -42.08 0.76 5.10
C GLU A 378 -41.37 0.05 3.94
N SER A 379 -40.83 0.83 3.00
CA SER A 379 -40.07 0.32 1.84
C SER A 379 -38.82 -0.46 2.25
N MET A 380 -38.14 -0.06 3.33
CA MET A 380 -36.94 -0.75 3.82
C MET A 380 -37.29 -2.04 4.59
N ILE A 381 -38.37 -2.05 5.36
CA ILE A 381 -38.86 -3.22 6.10
C ILE A 381 -39.37 -4.30 5.14
N ALA A 382 -39.99 -3.90 4.02
CA ALA A 382 -40.48 -4.82 2.99
C ALA A 382 -39.35 -5.52 2.20
N LYS A 383 -38.08 -5.16 2.40
CA LYS A 383 -36.97 -5.81 1.69
C LYS A 383 -36.72 -7.21 2.22
N PRO A 384 -36.37 -8.18 1.34
CA PRO A 384 -36.12 -9.57 1.75
C PRO A 384 -34.91 -9.73 2.67
N ASN A 385 -33.99 -8.76 2.70
CA ASN A 385 -32.84 -8.74 3.59
C ASN A 385 -33.07 -7.93 4.88
N PHE A 386 -34.30 -7.58 5.21
CA PHE A 386 -34.61 -6.95 6.48
C PHE A 386 -34.25 -7.86 7.65
N HIS A 387 -33.50 -7.34 8.62
CA HIS A 387 -33.13 -8.06 9.84
C HIS A 387 -33.95 -7.59 11.03
N SER A 388 -33.88 -6.29 11.34
CA SER A 388 -34.50 -5.71 12.52
C SER A 388 -34.70 -4.20 12.36
N ARG A 389 -35.52 -3.61 13.23
CA ARG A 389 -35.68 -2.15 13.34
C ARG A 389 -35.61 -1.69 14.78
N SER A 390 -35.06 -0.49 14.98
CA SER A 390 -35.03 0.22 16.26
C SER A 390 -35.64 1.60 16.06
N VAL A 391 -36.71 1.91 16.79
CA VAL A 391 -37.36 3.23 16.76
C VAL A 391 -36.75 4.08 17.86
N PHE A 392 -36.16 5.22 17.49
CA PHE A 392 -35.54 6.15 18.44
C PHE A 392 -36.44 7.34 18.74
N ALA A 393 -37.23 7.78 17.78
CA ALA A 393 -38.22 8.84 17.94
C ALA A 393 -39.35 8.64 16.91
N GLU A 394 -40.42 9.42 17.03
CA GLU A 394 -41.57 9.41 16.10
C GLU A 394 -41.13 9.49 14.63
N ASN A 395 -40.11 10.31 14.35
CA ASN A 395 -39.54 10.51 13.02
C ASN A 395 -38.09 10.00 12.89
N LEU A 396 -37.66 8.97 13.64
CA LEU A 396 -36.32 8.40 13.49
C LEU A 396 -36.30 6.89 13.80
N ILE A 397 -36.00 6.09 12.77
CA ILE A 397 -35.91 4.63 12.84
C ILE A 397 -34.57 4.19 12.24
N ALA A 398 -33.81 3.35 12.95
CA ALA A 398 -32.76 2.55 12.36
C ALA A 398 -33.34 1.24 11.82
N VAL A 399 -33.10 0.97 10.54
CA VAL A 399 -33.42 -0.30 9.89
C VAL A 399 -32.11 -1.03 9.62
N GLN A 400 -31.95 -2.21 10.22
CA GLN A 400 -30.81 -3.09 9.98
C GLN A 400 -31.16 -4.07 8.86
N LEU A 401 -30.32 -4.12 7.82
CA LEU A 401 -30.44 -5.00 6.67
C LEU A 401 -29.23 -5.94 6.64
N LEU A 402 -29.47 -7.22 6.35
CA LEU A 402 -28.41 -8.18 6.05
C LEU A 402 -27.77 -7.86 4.69
N LYS A 403 -26.50 -8.21 4.53
CA LYS A 403 -25.84 -8.14 3.23
C LYS A 403 -26.38 -9.25 2.32
N LEU A 404 -26.90 -8.89 1.15
CA LEU A 404 -27.35 -9.85 0.12
C LEU A 404 -26.17 -10.59 -0.51
N GLU A 405 -25.02 -9.92 -0.61
CA GLU A 405 -23.78 -10.47 -1.11
C GLU A 405 -22.68 -10.22 -0.08
N VAL A 406 -21.95 -11.28 0.28
CA VAL A 406 -20.83 -11.22 1.22
C VAL A 406 -19.57 -11.65 0.49
N LYS A 407 -18.55 -10.79 0.48
CA LYS A 407 -17.24 -11.09 -0.08
C LYS A 407 -16.33 -11.66 1.00
N PHE A 408 -15.80 -12.86 0.81
CA PHE A 408 -14.77 -13.43 1.69
C PHE A 408 -13.40 -12.86 1.33
N ASN A 409 -13.07 -11.69 1.89
CA ASN A 409 -11.82 -10.97 1.63
C ASN A 409 -10.83 -11.03 2.79
N GLU A 410 -11.18 -11.67 3.91
CA GLU A 410 -10.30 -11.80 5.07
C GLU A 410 -9.43 -13.06 4.94
N PRO A 411 -8.12 -13.01 5.27
CA PRO A 411 -7.21 -14.13 5.14
C PRO A 411 -7.37 -15.12 6.30
N ILE A 412 -8.53 -15.77 6.40
CA ILE A 412 -8.92 -16.68 7.51
C ILE A 412 -7.90 -17.80 7.72
N TYR A 413 -7.28 -18.30 6.63
CA TYR A 413 -6.24 -19.33 6.70
C TYR A 413 -5.02 -18.87 7.53
N VAL A 414 -4.65 -17.59 7.51
CA VAL A 414 -3.56 -17.05 8.34
C VAL A 414 -3.93 -17.14 9.82
N GLY A 415 -5.15 -16.73 10.18
CA GLY A 415 -5.64 -16.82 11.55
C GLY A 415 -5.75 -18.27 12.03
N MET A 416 -6.18 -19.19 11.18
CA MET A 416 -6.17 -20.63 11.46
C MET A 416 -4.75 -21.14 11.78
N CYS A 417 -3.77 -20.83 10.93
CA CYS A 417 -2.38 -21.23 11.17
C CYS A 417 -1.83 -20.66 12.49
N ILE A 418 -2.10 -19.39 12.81
CA ILE A 418 -1.67 -18.78 14.08
C ILE A 418 -2.27 -19.51 15.28
N LEU A 419 -3.56 -19.88 15.22
CA LEU A 419 -4.21 -20.65 16.28
C LEU A 419 -3.62 -22.05 16.43
N ASP A 420 -3.33 -22.71 15.32
CA ASP A 420 -2.78 -24.07 15.35
C ASP A 420 -1.35 -24.07 15.89
N VAL A 421 -0.50 -23.13 15.46
CA VAL A 421 0.85 -22.94 16.03
C VAL A 421 0.77 -22.63 17.53
N SER A 422 -0.15 -21.75 17.95
CA SER A 422 -0.33 -21.45 19.38
C SER A 422 -0.72 -22.67 20.21
N LYS A 423 -1.52 -23.60 19.66
CA LYS A 423 -1.87 -24.85 20.33
C LYS A 423 -0.69 -25.82 20.35
N ILE A 424 0.04 -25.92 19.23
CA ILE A 424 1.24 -26.75 19.14
C ILE A 424 2.23 -26.37 20.23
N CYS A 425 2.54 -25.09 20.43
CA CYS A 425 3.45 -24.67 21.52
C CYS A 425 2.97 -25.11 22.91
N LEU A 426 1.66 -25.04 23.17
CA LEU A 426 1.09 -25.49 24.45
C LEU A 426 1.17 -27.02 24.61
N TYR A 427 0.90 -27.74 23.52
CA TYR A 427 0.94 -29.20 23.49
C TYR A 427 2.36 -29.75 23.54
N GLU A 428 3.32 -29.15 22.84
CA GLU A 428 4.74 -29.45 22.94
C GLU A 428 5.22 -29.26 24.39
N PHE A 429 4.87 -28.13 25.02
CA PHE A 429 5.23 -27.90 26.42
C PHE A 429 4.68 -28.99 27.37
N HIS A 430 3.45 -29.47 27.14
CA HIS A 430 2.90 -30.54 27.95
C HIS A 430 3.47 -31.91 27.60
N HIS A 431 3.33 -32.34 26.35
CA HIS A 431 3.60 -33.71 25.91
C HIS A 431 5.07 -34.01 25.70
N GLU A 432 5.89 -33.02 25.33
CA GLU A 432 7.32 -33.23 25.07
C GLU A 432 8.20 -32.83 26.26
N TYR A 433 7.71 -31.97 27.16
CA TYR A 433 8.47 -31.49 28.32
C TYR A 433 7.88 -31.94 29.66
N MET A 434 6.71 -31.45 30.06
CA MET A 434 6.17 -31.70 31.41
C MET A 434 5.84 -33.19 31.65
N SER A 435 5.18 -33.83 30.70
CA SER A 435 4.73 -35.22 30.82
C SER A 435 5.90 -36.22 30.84
N PRO A 436 6.93 -36.13 29.98
CA PRO A 436 8.09 -37.02 30.06
C PRO A 436 8.93 -36.82 31.34
N MET A 437 9.00 -35.58 31.82
CA MET A 437 9.82 -35.20 32.97
C MET A 437 9.25 -35.70 34.31
N TYR A 438 7.95 -35.52 34.53
CA TYR A 438 7.30 -35.86 35.78
C TYR A 438 6.42 -37.12 35.70
N ARG A 439 6.09 -37.59 34.49
CA ARG A 439 5.28 -38.79 34.24
C ARG A 439 3.95 -38.74 35.00
N ASP A 440 3.70 -39.74 35.85
CA ASP A 440 2.55 -39.90 36.72
C ASP A 440 2.50 -38.89 37.87
N LYS A 441 3.62 -38.23 38.17
CA LYS A 441 3.71 -37.16 39.19
C LYS A 441 3.25 -35.79 38.69
N CYS A 442 2.78 -35.67 37.44
CA CYS A 442 2.27 -34.43 36.88
C CYS A 442 0.89 -34.63 36.25
N GLN A 443 -0.07 -33.86 36.73
CA GLN A 443 -1.44 -33.89 36.24
C GLN A 443 -1.89 -32.48 35.83
N ILE A 444 -2.47 -32.36 34.64
CA ILE A 444 -3.17 -31.14 34.24
C ILE A 444 -4.49 -31.07 35.01
N MET A 445 -4.64 -30.06 35.86
CA MET A 445 -5.86 -29.77 36.59
C MET A 445 -6.83 -28.91 35.77
N TYR A 446 -6.30 -28.02 34.93
CA TYR A 446 -7.11 -27.10 34.12
C TYR A 446 -6.33 -26.51 32.96
N THR A 447 -7.04 -26.21 31.86
CA THR A 447 -6.47 -25.52 30.69
C THR A 447 -7.38 -24.38 30.22
N ALA A 448 -6.78 -23.25 29.83
CA ALA A 448 -7.51 -22.15 29.20
C ALA A 448 -6.65 -21.39 28.21
N THR A 449 -7.00 -21.47 26.92
CA THR A 449 -6.38 -20.80 25.77
C THR A 449 -4.84 -20.93 25.69
N ASP A 450 -4.13 -20.25 26.58
CA ASP A 450 -2.69 -20.04 26.68
C ASP A 450 -2.13 -20.39 28.09
N SER A 451 -2.92 -21.02 28.95
CA SER A 451 -2.54 -21.34 30.34
C SER A 451 -2.84 -22.80 30.71
N LEU A 452 -1.97 -23.37 31.55
CA LEU A 452 -2.07 -24.71 32.13
C LEU A 452 -1.92 -24.59 33.64
N ILE A 453 -2.78 -25.28 34.39
CA ILE A 453 -2.63 -25.46 35.83
C ILE A 453 -2.23 -26.90 36.06
N TYR A 454 -1.10 -27.10 36.73
CA TYR A 454 -0.55 -28.41 37.02
C TYR A 454 -0.62 -28.71 38.52
N ARG A 455 -0.89 -29.97 38.84
CA ARG A 455 -0.51 -30.59 40.11
C ARG A 455 0.77 -31.38 39.85
N ILE A 456 1.85 -31.03 40.53
CA ILE A 456 3.17 -31.65 40.36
C ILE A 456 3.64 -32.16 41.72
N GLU A 457 4.11 -33.40 41.77
CA GLU A 457 4.77 -33.98 42.93
C GLU A 457 6.29 -34.04 42.66
N CYS A 458 7.06 -33.25 43.41
CA CYS A 458 8.51 -33.18 43.30
C CYS A 458 9.13 -32.53 44.55
N ASP A 459 10.44 -32.69 44.75
CA ASP A 459 11.16 -32.07 45.86
C ASP A 459 11.23 -30.54 45.68
N ASP A 460 11.71 -30.07 44.51
CA ASP A 460 11.76 -28.64 44.19
C ASP A 460 11.61 -28.40 42.66
N ALA A 461 10.42 -27.96 42.25
CA ALA A 461 10.12 -27.59 40.86
C ALA A 461 10.92 -26.36 40.41
N TYR A 462 11.17 -25.42 41.33
CA TYR A 462 11.81 -24.15 41.04
C TYR A 462 13.31 -24.34 40.80
N GLU A 463 14.00 -25.15 41.60
CA GLU A 463 15.41 -25.45 41.33
C GLU A 463 15.60 -26.14 39.98
N THR A 464 14.67 -27.01 39.56
CA THR A 464 14.75 -27.63 38.24
C THR A 464 14.53 -26.62 37.11
N MET A 465 13.53 -25.74 37.26
CA MET A 465 13.26 -24.65 36.32
C MET A 465 14.46 -23.70 36.17
N LYS A 466 15.13 -23.38 37.28
CA LYS A 466 16.28 -22.48 37.34
C LYS A 466 17.55 -23.09 36.75
N SER A 467 17.89 -24.31 37.16
CA SER A 467 19.19 -24.93 36.85
C SER A 467 19.26 -25.56 35.46
N ARG A 468 18.13 -26.08 34.96
CA ARG A 468 18.11 -26.89 33.73
C ARG A 468 17.31 -26.25 32.61
N ASP A 469 16.14 -25.70 32.91
CA ASP A 469 15.11 -25.44 31.90
C ASP A 469 14.78 -23.95 31.69
N ILE A 470 15.59 -23.03 32.20
CA ILE A 470 15.32 -21.59 32.20
C ILE A 470 14.98 -21.01 30.82
N ALA A 471 15.54 -21.58 29.74
CA ALA A 471 15.28 -21.18 28.36
C ALA A 471 13.83 -21.40 27.91
N ARG A 472 13.06 -22.24 28.62
CA ARG A 472 11.63 -22.52 28.34
C ARG A 472 10.69 -21.55 29.06
N PHE A 473 11.23 -20.71 29.96
CA PHE A 473 10.42 -19.87 30.84
C PHE A 473 10.75 -18.37 30.73
N ASP A 474 9.72 -17.53 30.76
CA ASP A 474 9.84 -16.09 31.07
C ASP A 474 9.76 -15.90 32.59
N THR A 475 10.90 -15.60 33.19
CA THR A 475 11.07 -15.38 34.63
C THR A 475 11.27 -13.90 34.97
N ASN A 476 11.11 -12.99 34.01
CA ASN A 476 11.27 -11.56 34.26
C ASN A 476 10.20 -10.99 35.23
N GLY A 477 9.11 -11.72 35.45
CA GLY A 477 8.05 -11.34 36.40
C GLY A 477 8.41 -11.51 37.88
N TYR A 478 9.49 -12.23 38.20
CA TYR A 478 9.88 -12.52 39.58
C TYR A 478 10.36 -11.27 40.33
N PRO A 479 10.15 -11.19 41.66
CA PRO A 479 10.84 -10.22 42.51
C PRO A 479 12.35 -10.36 42.40
N ALA A 480 13.09 -9.25 42.49
CA ALA A 480 14.55 -9.27 42.45
C ALA A 480 15.16 -10.05 43.62
N ASP A 481 14.46 -10.07 44.75
CA ASP A 481 14.77 -10.74 46.00
C ASP A 481 13.93 -12.01 46.23
N ASN A 482 13.54 -12.70 45.15
CA ASN A 482 12.68 -13.88 45.25
C ASN A 482 13.36 -15.04 46.02
N ALA A 483 12.56 -15.80 46.76
CA ALA A 483 13.02 -16.86 47.68
C ALA A 483 13.83 -17.99 47.02
N TYR A 484 13.69 -18.16 45.70
CA TYR A 484 14.35 -19.23 44.93
C TYR A 484 15.61 -18.75 44.19
N GLY A 485 15.96 -17.46 44.30
CA GLY A 485 17.08 -16.86 43.56
C GLY A 485 16.92 -17.02 42.04
N MET A 486 15.69 -16.91 41.52
CA MET A 486 15.38 -17.01 40.11
C MET A 486 16.03 -15.87 39.31
N PRO A 487 16.74 -16.17 38.22
CA PRO A 487 17.26 -15.15 37.33
C PRO A 487 16.11 -14.45 36.61
N LEU A 488 16.18 -13.13 36.43
CA LEU A 488 15.19 -12.35 35.69
C LEU A 488 15.53 -12.40 34.19
N ALA A 489 14.93 -13.35 33.46
CA ALA A 489 15.28 -13.64 32.07
C ALA A 489 14.06 -13.69 31.14
N ASN A 490 14.35 -13.63 29.83
CA ASN A 490 13.41 -13.91 28.73
C ASN A 490 12.14 -13.04 28.68
N LYS A 491 12.24 -11.78 29.11
CA LYS A 491 11.15 -10.81 29.15
C LYS A 491 10.37 -10.73 27.84
N LYS A 492 9.11 -11.19 27.86
CA LYS A 492 8.15 -11.11 26.74
C LYS A 492 8.62 -11.81 25.46
N VAL A 493 9.50 -12.80 25.58
CA VAL A 493 9.88 -13.66 24.45
C VAL A 493 8.67 -14.53 24.06
N PRO A 494 8.28 -14.55 22.77
CA PRO A 494 7.14 -15.36 22.32
C PRO A 494 7.30 -16.86 22.63
N CYS A 495 6.18 -17.53 22.87
CA CYS A 495 6.08 -18.98 23.08
C CYS A 495 6.78 -19.55 24.33
N LEU A 496 7.36 -18.72 25.20
CA LEU A 496 7.83 -19.18 26.51
C LEU A 496 6.70 -19.21 27.53
N MET A 497 6.75 -20.19 28.42
CA MET A 497 5.81 -20.29 29.54
C MET A 497 6.23 -19.36 30.67
N LYS A 498 5.28 -18.88 31.47
CA LYS A 498 5.57 -18.06 32.65
C LYS A 498 4.88 -18.66 33.87
N ASP A 499 5.51 -18.54 35.04
CA ASP A 499 4.81 -18.74 36.30
C ASP A 499 3.94 -17.51 36.58
N GLU A 500 2.61 -17.64 36.51
CA GLU A 500 1.70 -16.52 36.78
C GLU A 500 1.75 -16.04 38.24
N ASN A 501 2.23 -16.89 39.16
CA ASN A 501 2.35 -16.56 40.57
C ASN A 501 3.74 -16.07 40.97
N ASN A 502 4.72 -16.07 40.05
CA ASN A 502 6.09 -15.58 40.27
C ASN A 502 6.75 -16.18 41.52
N GLY A 503 6.70 -17.50 41.68
CA GLY A 503 7.31 -18.25 42.78
C GLY A 503 6.40 -18.48 43.98
N VAL A 504 5.19 -17.93 44.00
CA VAL A 504 4.29 -18.10 45.14
C VAL A 504 3.42 -19.34 44.96
N LEU A 505 3.47 -20.26 45.93
CA LEU A 505 2.83 -21.57 45.83
C LEU A 505 1.30 -21.48 45.79
N MET A 506 0.73 -22.22 44.85
CA MET A 506 -0.70 -22.50 44.77
C MET A 506 -1.02 -23.66 45.70
N THR A 507 -1.79 -23.43 46.76
CA THR A 507 -2.11 -24.46 47.76
C THR A 507 -3.37 -25.23 47.41
N GLU A 508 -4.38 -24.55 46.84
CA GLU A 508 -5.67 -25.16 46.52
C GLU A 508 -6.22 -24.66 45.18
N PHE A 509 -6.94 -25.54 44.49
CA PHE A 509 -7.57 -25.27 43.21
C PHE A 509 -8.94 -25.95 43.14
N VAL A 510 -9.95 -25.19 42.68
CA VAL A 510 -11.30 -25.71 42.39
C VAL A 510 -11.72 -25.24 41.01
N GLY A 511 -11.95 -26.20 40.09
CA GLY A 511 -12.46 -25.93 38.75
C GLY A 511 -13.86 -26.52 38.58
N LEU A 512 -14.85 -25.68 38.25
CA LEU A 512 -16.23 -26.14 38.01
C LEU A 512 -16.48 -26.42 36.54
N ARG A 513 -16.02 -25.52 35.66
CA ARG A 513 -16.16 -25.61 34.20
C ARG A 513 -15.23 -24.64 33.50
N ALA A 514 -15.17 -24.71 32.17
CA ALA A 514 -14.39 -23.77 31.37
C ALA A 514 -14.69 -22.28 31.73
N LYS A 515 -13.64 -21.56 32.16
CA LYS A 515 -13.64 -20.16 32.63
C LYS A 515 -14.40 -19.93 33.94
N MET A 516 -14.56 -20.96 34.76
CA MET A 516 -15.16 -20.90 36.10
C MET A 516 -14.34 -21.71 37.10
N TYR A 517 -13.48 -21.04 37.85
CA TYR A 517 -12.54 -21.67 38.78
C TYR A 517 -12.08 -20.69 39.87
N ALA A 518 -11.58 -21.24 40.97
CA ALA A 518 -10.96 -20.51 42.06
C ALA A 518 -9.59 -21.11 42.43
N VAL A 519 -8.68 -20.25 42.88
CA VAL A 519 -7.31 -20.61 43.23
C VAL A 519 -6.93 -19.92 44.54
N ARG A 520 -6.36 -20.68 45.48
CA ARG A 520 -5.73 -20.16 46.70
C ARG A 520 -4.22 -20.19 46.52
N VAL A 521 -3.59 -19.05 46.77
CA VAL A 521 -2.15 -18.84 46.60
C VAL A 521 -1.63 -18.25 47.90
N ASP A 522 -0.55 -18.83 48.42
CA ASP A 522 -0.02 -18.45 49.73
C ASP A 522 0.34 -16.95 49.78
N GLY A 523 0.03 -16.28 50.89
CA GLY A 523 0.26 -14.83 51.03
C GLY A 523 -0.45 -13.92 50.02
N LYS A 524 -1.37 -14.44 49.18
CA LYS A 524 -2.14 -13.67 48.19
C LYS A 524 -3.65 -13.85 48.38
N LYS A 525 -4.42 -12.89 47.84
CA LYS A 525 -5.89 -13.01 47.80
C LYS A 525 -6.31 -14.08 46.80
N ASP A 526 -7.38 -14.81 47.14
CA ASP A 526 -7.97 -15.82 46.26
C ASP A 526 -8.25 -15.28 44.85
N ILE A 527 -7.79 -16.00 43.83
CA ILE A 527 -8.08 -15.70 42.43
C ILE A 527 -9.37 -16.40 42.06
N LYS A 528 -10.42 -15.62 41.78
CA LYS A 528 -11.77 -16.13 41.46
C LYS A 528 -12.16 -15.75 40.04
N LYS A 529 -12.55 -16.73 39.22
CA LYS A 529 -13.06 -16.53 37.86
C LYS A 529 -14.47 -17.12 37.76
N ALA A 530 -15.44 -16.28 37.40
CA ALA A 530 -16.81 -16.69 37.11
C ALA A 530 -17.29 -16.04 35.80
N LYS A 531 -17.31 -16.82 34.71
CA LYS A 531 -17.65 -16.32 33.37
C LYS A 531 -19.05 -15.70 33.35
N GLY A 532 -19.13 -14.43 32.98
CA GLY A 532 -20.39 -13.70 32.81
C GLY A 532 -20.87 -12.96 34.05
N VAL A 533 -20.20 -13.11 35.20
CA VAL A 533 -20.44 -12.34 36.42
C VAL A 533 -19.50 -11.13 36.44
N LYS A 534 -19.97 -9.98 36.94
CA LYS A 534 -19.14 -8.77 37.07
C LYS A 534 -18.02 -8.96 38.11
N SER A 535 -16.84 -8.40 37.84
CA SER A 535 -15.64 -8.58 38.67
C SER A 535 -15.82 -8.08 40.10
N ASN A 536 -16.53 -6.97 40.30
CA ASN A 536 -16.84 -6.44 41.64
C ASN A 536 -17.74 -7.39 42.45
N VAL A 537 -18.74 -8.00 41.81
CA VAL A 537 -19.62 -8.99 42.45
C VAL A 537 -18.83 -10.22 42.85
N VAL A 538 -17.97 -10.72 41.98
CA VAL A 538 -17.07 -11.85 42.29
C VAL A 538 -16.13 -11.50 43.45
N ALA A 539 -15.57 -10.29 43.48
CA ALA A 539 -14.64 -9.87 44.52
C ALA A 539 -15.32 -9.75 45.90
N GLN A 540 -16.57 -9.25 45.94
CA GLN A 540 -17.27 -8.88 47.18
C GLN A 540 -18.19 -9.96 47.73
N THR A 541 -18.76 -10.83 46.88
CA THR A 541 -19.90 -11.69 47.27
C THR A 541 -19.69 -13.18 47.03
N ILE A 542 -18.55 -13.56 46.46
CA ILE A 542 -18.20 -14.95 46.17
C ILE A 542 -16.87 -15.25 46.86
N THR A 543 -16.81 -16.28 47.69
CA THR A 543 -15.59 -16.75 48.36
C THR A 543 -14.98 -17.94 47.61
N PHE A 544 -13.78 -18.39 48.01
CA PHE A 544 -13.26 -19.68 47.53
C PHE A 544 -14.15 -20.84 47.96
N ASP A 545 -14.61 -20.81 49.22
CA ASP A 545 -15.44 -21.87 49.79
C ASP A 545 -16.79 -22.00 49.09
N ASP A 546 -17.33 -20.91 48.51
CA ASP A 546 -18.51 -20.98 47.63
C ASP A 546 -18.27 -21.90 46.41
N TYR A 547 -17.05 -21.94 45.84
CA TYR A 547 -16.71 -22.85 44.74
C TYR A 547 -16.62 -24.30 45.24
N THR A 548 -15.96 -24.51 46.38
CA THR A 548 -15.85 -25.83 47.00
C THR A 548 -17.22 -26.39 47.34
N ARG A 549 -18.09 -25.56 47.91
CA ARG A 549 -19.47 -25.90 48.24
C ARG A 549 -20.30 -26.20 46.99
N CYS A 550 -20.20 -25.36 45.96
CA CYS A 550 -20.83 -25.58 44.66
C CYS A 550 -20.45 -26.95 44.08
N LEU A 551 -19.17 -27.32 44.13
CA LEU A 551 -18.67 -28.61 43.65
C LEU A 551 -19.15 -29.79 44.51
N ASN A 552 -18.97 -29.73 45.83
CA ASN A 552 -19.20 -30.86 46.73
C ASN A 552 -20.68 -31.10 47.02
N GLU A 553 -21.51 -30.06 47.05
CA GLU A 553 -22.95 -30.15 47.30
C GLU A 553 -23.76 -30.17 45.99
N GLU A 554 -23.11 -30.06 44.83
CA GLU A 554 -23.75 -29.97 43.50
C GLU A 554 -24.85 -28.89 43.41
N ILE A 555 -24.60 -27.71 44.00
CA ILE A 555 -25.56 -26.61 44.04
C ILE A 555 -25.23 -25.47 43.07
N GLU A 556 -26.25 -24.86 42.48
CA GLU A 556 -26.10 -23.59 41.77
C GLU A 556 -26.11 -22.40 42.74
N ILE A 557 -25.16 -21.48 42.57
CA ILE A 557 -25.10 -20.26 43.37
C ILE A 557 -25.46 -19.07 42.50
N THR A 558 -26.51 -18.35 42.89
CA THR A 558 -26.96 -17.13 42.18
C THR A 558 -26.48 -15.87 42.90
N ARG A 559 -26.19 -14.82 42.12
CA ARG A 559 -25.85 -13.49 42.63
C ARG A 559 -26.55 -12.41 41.82
N ARG A 560 -26.95 -11.36 42.52
CA ARG A 560 -27.48 -10.15 41.91
C ARG A 560 -26.32 -9.28 41.42
N GLN A 561 -26.42 -8.77 40.19
CA GLN A 561 -25.47 -7.82 39.65
C GLN A 561 -26.18 -6.65 38.99
N SER A 562 -25.55 -5.48 39.05
CA SER A 562 -26.01 -4.29 38.34
C SER A 562 -25.10 -4.03 37.15
N CYS A 563 -25.69 -3.74 36.00
CA CYS A 563 -24.96 -3.40 34.79
C CYS A 563 -25.60 -2.22 34.07
N ILE A 564 -24.75 -1.38 33.51
CA ILE A 564 -25.19 -0.32 32.61
C ILE A 564 -25.37 -0.96 31.23
N ARG A 565 -26.57 -0.84 30.67
CA ARG A 565 -26.87 -1.27 29.29
C ARG A 565 -27.54 -0.13 28.56
N SER A 566 -27.17 0.04 27.29
CA SER A 566 -27.93 0.92 26.40
C SER A 566 -29.06 0.11 25.76
N LYS A 567 -30.29 0.63 25.82
CA LYS A 567 -31.41 0.20 25.00
C LYS A 567 -31.89 1.43 24.24
N LEU A 568 -31.93 1.36 22.91
CA LEU A 568 -32.35 2.48 22.05
C LEU A 568 -31.60 3.80 22.32
N HIS A 569 -30.27 3.74 22.55
CA HIS A 569 -29.42 4.89 22.94
C HIS A 569 -29.73 5.53 24.30
N GLU A 570 -30.71 5.02 25.03
CA GLU A 570 -30.92 5.39 26.42
C GLU A 570 -30.13 4.44 27.33
N VAL A 571 -29.46 5.02 28.31
CA VAL A 571 -28.58 4.30 29.22
C VAL A 571 -29.36 3.94 30.47
N TYR A 572 -29.53 2.64 30.70
CA TYR A 572 -30.23 2.10 31.86
C TYR A 572 -29.25 1.42 32.81
N THR A 573 -29.46 1.64 34.11
CA THR A 573 -28.89 0.78 35.15
C THR A 573 -29.85 -0.39 35.36
N ILE A 574 -29.48 -1.57 34.87
CA ILE A 574 -30.28 -2.79 34.99
C ILE A 574 -29.72 -3.63 36.12
N SER A 575 -30.60 -4.08 37.02
CA SER A 575 -30.28 -5.09 38.02
C SER A 575 -30.79 -6.44 37.54
N GLU A 576 -29.91 -7.44 37.50
CA GLU A 576 -30.25 -8.81 37.08
C GLU A 576 -29.76 -9.83 38.11
N SER A 577 -30.51 -10.91 38.30
CA SER A 577 -30.05 -12.09 39.04
C SER A 577 -29.44 -13.07 38.05
N LYS A 578 -28.25 -13.58 38.36
CA LYS A 578 -27.48 -14.45 37.47
C LYS A 578 -26.94 -15.65 38.22
N ILE A 579 -26.97 -16.82 37.58
CA ILE A 579 -26.24 -18.01 38.05
C ILE A 579 -24.75 -17.66 38.00
N ALA A 580 -24.16 -17.55 39.17
CA ALA A 580 -22.78 -17.13 39.37
C ALA A 580 -21.83 -18.32 39.34
N LEU A 581 -22.19 -19.41 40.01
CA LEU A 581 -21.48 -20.69 40.01
C LEU A 581 -22.45 -21.83 39.66
N ASN A 582 -21.98 -22.79 38.88
CA ASN A 582 -22.73 -23.96 38.46
C ASN A 582 -21.75 -25.15 38.38
N PRO A 583 -22.07 -26.30 39.02
CA PRO A 583 -21.19 -27.47 39.08
C PRO A 583 -21.20 -28.33 37.81
N TYR A 584 -22.16 -28.13 36.92
CA TYR A 584 -22.33 -28.91 35.70
C TYR A 584 -21.51 -28.32 34.54
N ASP A 585 -20.60 -29.12 33.98
CA ASP A 585 -19.86 -28.80 32.76
C ASP A 585 -20.58 -29.40 31.54
N ASP A 586 -21.05 -28.54 30.63
CA ASP A 586 -21.72 -28.94 29.38
C ASP A 586 -20.74 -29.49 28.32
N LYS A 587 -19.43 -29.35 28.54
CA LYS A 587 -18.40 -29.69 27.55
C LYS A 587 -17.63 -30.96 27.83
N ARG A 588 -17.78 -31.53 29.04
CA ARG A 588 -17.09 -32.74 29.45
C ARG A 588 -18.05 -33.63 30.23
N TYR A 589 -17.82 -34.93 30.15
CA TYR A 589 -18.51 -35.90 30.99
C TYR A 589 -17.83 -35.94 32.36
N VAL A 590 -18.55 -35.59 33.42
CA VAL A 590 -18.07 -35.76 34.80
C VAL A 590 -18.26 -37.21 35.19
N ILE A 591 -17.21 -37.86 35.69
CA ILE A 591 -17.31 -39.25 36.15
C ILE A 591 -18.15 -39.25 37.45
N PRO A 592 -19.19 -40.11 37.56
CA PRO A 592 -20.00 -40.19 38.78
C PRO A 592 -19.14 -40.39 40.03
N ASP A 593 -19.50 -39.71 41.11
CA ASP A 593 -18.81 -39.75 42.41
C ASP A 593 -17.32 -39.35 42.35
N SER A 594 -16.92 -38.59 41.33
CA SER A 594 -15.54 -38.16 41.10
C SER A 594 -15.47 -36.72 40.61
N THR A 595 -14.31 -36.09 40.79
CA THR A 595 -13.98 -34.78 40.23
C THR A 595 -13.26 -34.88 38.88
N GLU A 596 -13.04 -36.10 38.40
CA GLU A 596 -12.44 -36.35 37.09
C GLU A 596 -13.44 -36.16 35.95
N THR A 597 -12.95 -35.66 34.82
CA THR A 597 -13.79 -35.40 33.65
C THR A 597 -13.18 -35.97 32.38
N LEU A 598 -14.01 -36.58 31.55
CA LEU A 598 -13.65 -37.14 30.25
C LEU A 598 -14.18 -36.26 29.11
N PRO A 599 -13.45 -36.15 27.99
CA PRO A 599 -14.02 -35.53 26.80
C PRO A 599 -15.22 -36.36 26.32
N TRP A 600 -16.28 -35.70 25.85
CA TRP A 600 -17.39 -36.40 25.23
C TRP A 600 -16.89 -37.35 24.12
N ARG A 601 -17.48 -38.56 24.05
CA ARG A 601 -17.05 -39.68 23.18
C ARG A 601 -15.76 -40.40 23.61
N HIS A 602 -15.26 -40.17 24.82
CA HIS A 602 -14.20 -41.00 25.39
C HIS A 602 -14.71 -42.44 25.59
N TRP A 603 -13.88 -43.44 25.29
CA TRP A 603 -14.25 -44.87 25.33
C TRP A 603 -14.69 -45.39 26.71
N ARG A 604 -14.36 -44.66 27.79
CA ARG A 604 -14.78 -44.97 29.17
C ARG A 604 -16.17 -44.42 29.52
N ILE A 605 -16.79 -43.64 28.65
CA ILE A 605 -18.13 -43.11 28.89
C ILE A 605 -19.14 -44.22 28.54
N PRO A 606 -20.04 -44.60 29.46
CA PRO A 606 -21.10 -45.57 29.17
C PRO A 606 -21.95 -45.10 27.99
N SER A 607 -22.25 -46.03 27.06
CA SER A 607 -23.02 -45.80 25.83
C SER A 607 -24.42 -45.26 26.08
#